data_AF-A0A8B7T0G1-F1
#
_entry.id   AF-A0A8B7T0G1-F1
#
_cell.length_a   1.000
_cell.length_b   1.000
_cell.length_c   1.000
_cell.angle_alpha   90.00
_cell.angle_beta   90.00
_cell.angle_gamma   90.00
#
_symmetry.space_group_name_H-M   'P 1'
#
loop_
_entity.id
_entity.type
_entity.pdbx_description
1 polymer ?
#
loop_
_entity_poly.entity_id
_entity_poly.type
_entity_poly.pdbx_seq_one_letter_code
_entity_poly.pdbx_strand_id
1 'polypeptide(L)'
;MTHKYRAEKRYLVVFCISKWNPYSSEEFFSWVVVCDFTTAHTLDLPSEAQKAPTRECKPTDFEVPESFLNRLQDLSSCFLKDIAVFITDKISSFCLQVALQILHRKLPQFCSHLCNAVIGYLSNCNSSADGSPLLLFLRDQTSSRLLEQVLLVLEPPRLQSLFEDHFQGQLQTLAAHPIANFPLQRLLDAVSTPELLSPVFEELSPSLEAVLAQGHPGVVIALVGACRRVGTHQAQVLQLLLEAFHCAEPSSRQVACAPLFATLMTYEVYYGLVEEEGTVPTEHQVEMATTRALGEVSVLGSLLLQHLLRFSTPGLILRSLGSLTGAQLLTLAQSPAGSHVLDAVLTSPSVTRKQRRRLLKTLKGQYVALACSRHGSRVLDAIWGGAALGARKEIAAELGERNQELIKDPFGHHVARNVALTTFLKRREAWEQQQGAVAKRRRVLNSILED
;
A
#
# COMPACT_ATOMS: atom_id res chain seq x y z
N MET A 1 45.45 -0.92 -33.00
CA MET A 1 44.73 -1.67 -31.95
C MET A 1 44.69 -0.80 -30.71
N THR A 2 43.59 -0.07 -30.51
CA THR A 2 43.44 0.93 -29.46
C THR A 2 41.98 0.90 -29.01
N HIS A 3 41.68 0.04 -28.03
CA HIS A 3 40.39 0.08 -27.35
C HIS A 3 40.47 1.00 -26.15
N LYS A 4 39.92 2.21 -26.30
CA LYS A 4 39.49 3.08 -25.20
C LYS A 4 38.31 2.40 -24.51
N TYR A 5 38.46 2.01 -23.25
CA TYR A 5 37.31 1.73 -22.38
C TYR A 5 36.99 2.97 -21.54
N ARG A 6 35.74 3.40 -21.70
CA ARG A 6 35.09 4.56 -21.10
C ARG A 6 34.67 4.18 -19.68
N ALA A 7 35.16 4.90 -18.68
CA ALA A 7 34.71 4.75 -17.29
C ALA A 7 33.28 5.30 -17.16
N GLU A 8 32.29 4.42 -16.98
CA GLU A 8 30.95 4.80 -16.52
C GLU A 8 30.97 4.92 -15.00
N LYS A 9 30.85 6.15 -14.50
CA LYS A 9 30.51 6.42 -13.10
C LYS A 9 29.07 5.96 -12.86
N ARG A 10 28.87 4.97 -12.00
CA ARG A 10 27.55 4.59 -11.45
C ARG A 10 27.61 4.73 -9.94
N TYR A 11 26.71 5.54 -9.39
CA TYR A 11 26.55 5.75 -7.96
C TYR A 11 25.86 4.51 -7.37
N LEU A 12 26.61 3.73 -6.61
CA LEU A 12 26.12 2.66 -5.74
C LEU A 12 26.43 3.13 -4.31
N VAL A 13 25.43 3.21 -3.44
CA VAL A 13 25.65 3.57 -2.03
C VAL A 13 26.34 2.38 -1.35
N VAL A 14 27.67 2.43 -1.35
CA VAL A 14 28.57 1.47 -0.69
C VAL A 14 28.60 1.80 0.80
N PHE A 15 28.47 0.79 1.67
CA PHE A 15 28.78 0.91 3.08
C PHE A 15 30.29 1.17 3.23
N CYS A 16 30.70 2.42 3.33
CA CYS A 16 32.00 2.80 3.87
C CYS A 16 31.83 3.11 5.36
N ILE A 17 31.95 2.11 6.23
CA ILE A 17 32.37 2.39 7.62
C ILE A 17 33.88 2.60 7.55
N SER A 18 34.30 3.80 7.17
CA SER A 18 35.70 4.19 7.27
C SER A 18 36.04 4.46 8.73
N LYS A 19 36.77 3.55 9.37
CA LYS A 19 37.69 3.95 10.43
C LYS A 19 38.73 4.87 9.79
N TRP A 20 38.75 6.13 10.18
CA TRP A 20 39.82 7.04 9.79
C TRP A 20 41.10 6.60 10.53
N ASN A 21 42.05 5.99 9.81
CA ASN A 21 43.40 5.71 10.31
C ASN A 21 44.42 6.37 9.36
N PRO A 22 45.09 7.45 9.76
CA PRO A 22 45.98 8.21 8.87
C PRO A 22 47.33 7.53 8.57
N TYR A 23 47.58 6.27 8.98
CA TYR A 23 48.92 5.66 8.90
C TYR A 23 49.03 4.22 8.37
N SER A 24 48.01 3.63 7.72
CA SER A 24 48.19 2.32 7.07
C SER A 24 47.74 2.32 5.61
N SER A 25 48.71 2.21 4.71
CA SER A 25 48.52 1.70 3.35
C SER A 25 48.20 0.21 3.41
N GLU A 26 47.18 -0.21 2.66
CA GLU A 26 46.76 -1.61 2.40
C GLU A 26 45.80 -2.26 3.42
N GLU A 27 44.49 -2.12 3.14
CA GLU A 27 43.52 -3.23 2.94
C GLU A 27 42.09 -2.64 2.83
N PHE A 28 41.58 -2.52 1.60
CA PHE A 28 40.23 -2.03 1.30
C PHE A 28 39.23 -3.21 1.28
N PHE A 29 38.55 -3.48 2.39
CA PHE A 29 37.36 -4.34 2.38
C PHE A 29 36.10 -3.50 2.15
N SER A 30 35.67 -3.44 0.89
CA SER A 30 34.39 -2.83 0.48
C SER A 30 33.24 -3.76 0.85
N TRP A 31 32.45 -3.41 1.86
CA TRP A 31 31.21 -4.12 2.20
C TRP A 31 30.11 -3.71 1.22
N VAL A 32 29.90 -4.52 0.18
CA VAL A 32 28.70 -4.42 -0.66
C VAL A 32 27.60 -5.22 0.04
N VAL A 33 26.73 -4.54 0.79
CA VAL A 33 25.44 -5.11 1.16
C VAL A 33 24.60 -5.13 -0.12
N VAL A 34 24.73 -6.21 -0.90
CA VAL A 34 23.76 -6.53 -1.95
C VAL A 34 22.53 -7.04 -1.22
N CYS A 35 21.62 -6.14 -0.87
CA CYS A 35 20.28 -6.52 -0.45
C CYS A 35 19.28 -6.17 -1.54
N ASP A 36 18.64 -7.23 -2.00
CA ASP A 36 17.61 -7.24 -3.02
C ASP A 36 16.40 -6.41 -2.54
N PHE A 37 16.21 -5.23 -3.13
CA PHE A 37 15.07 -4.37 -2.86
C PHE A 37 13.91 -4.77 -3.76
N THR A 38 13.05 -5.67 -3.28
CA THR A 38 11.65 -5.74 -3.71
C THR A 38 10.76 -5.12 -2.65
N THR A 39 10.84 -3.79 -2.51
CA THR A 39 9.76 -2.98 -1.93
C THR A 39 9.84 -1.59 -2.54
N ALA A 40 8.90 -1.31 -3.44
CA ALA A 40 8.77 -0.03 -4.12
C ALA A 40 8.37 1.04 -3.09
N HIS A 41 9.35 1.82 -2.62
CA HIS A 41 9.12 3.15 -2.09
C HIS A 41 9.68 4.17 -3.09
N THR A 42 8.79 4.71 -3.91
CA THR A 42 9.07 5.83 -4.81
C THR A 42 9.28 7.08 -3.95
N LEU A 43 10.52 7.59 -3.89
CA LEU A 43 10.80 8.94 -3.42
C LEU A 43 10.95 9.83 -4.65
N ASP A 44 10.03 10.77 -4.80
CA ASP A 44 10.03 11.79 -5.84
C ASP A 44 11.28 12.68 -5.74
N LEU A 45 12.03 12.76 -6.84
CA LEU A 45 12.99 13.81 -7.12
C LEU A 45 12.57 14.48 -8.45
N PRO A 46 12.80 15.80 -8.61
CA PRO A 46 12.21 16.56 -9.70
C PRO A 46 12.75 16.14 -11.07
N SER A 47 11.82 16.13 -12.02
CA SER A 47 11.95 15.67 -13.40
C SER A 47 12.93 16.53 -14.21
N GLU A 48 14.02 15.91 -14.68
CA GLU A 48 14.62 16.26 -15.97
C GLU A 48 14.81 15.00 -16.80
N ALA A 49 14.25 15.05 -18.01
CA ALA A 49 14.11 13.93 -18.92
C ALA A 49 15.44 13.54 -19.57
N GLN A 50 15.75 12.23 -19.57
CA GLN A 50 16.40 11.55 -20.69
C GLN A 50 16.10 10.04 -20.65
N LYS A 51 15.44 9.54 -21.70
CA LYS A 51 15.03 8.13 -21.87
C LYS A 51 16.25 7.21 -21.98
N ALA A 52 16.49 6.41 -20.95
CA ALA A 52 17.29 5.18 -21.05
C ALA A 52 16.35 3.96 -21.06
N PRO A 53 16.64 2.89 -21.83
CA PRO A 53 15.81 1.71 -21.86
C PRO A 53 15.86 1.00 -20.50
N THR A 54 14.69 0.83 -19.88
CA THR A 54 14.50 0.05 -18.65
C THR A 54 14.87 -1.40 -18.92
N ARG A 55 16.10 -1.78 -18.57
CA ARG A 55 16.46 -3.18 -18.36
C ARG A 55 15.79 -3.62 -17.06
N GLU A 56 14.72 -4.41 -17.16
CA GLU A 56 14.23 -5.21 -16.03
C GLU A 56 15.36 -6.15 -15.60
N CYS A 57 16.08 -5.77 -14.53
CA CYS A 57 17.01 -6.66 -13.87
C CYS A 57 16.15 -7.68 -13.13
N LYS A 58 16.08 -8.92 -13.63
CA LYS A 58 15.44 -10.01 -12.89
C LYS A 58 16.18 -10.17 -11.55
N PRO A 59 15.48 -10.24 -10.41
CA PRO A 59 16.12 -10.60 -9.15
C PRO A 59 16.83 -11.93 -9.39
N THR A 60 18.15 -11.90 -9.22
CA THR A 60 18.96 -13.12 -9.26
C THR A 60 19.18 -13.47 -7.82
N ASP A 61 18.45 -14.47 -7.34
CA ASP A 61 18.63 -14.98 -5.98
C ASP A 61 20.02 -15.63 -5.91
N PHE A 62 20.87 -15.12 -5.02
CA PHE A 62 22.18 -15.70 -4.73
C PHE A 62 22.13 -16.40 -3.38
N GLU A 63 22.67 -17.62 -3.31
CA GLU A 63 22.92 -18.26 -2.03
C GLU A 63 23.96 -17.45 -1.25
N VAL A 64 23.58 -16.99 -0.05
CA VAL A 64 24.44 -16.20 0.83
C VAL A 64 25.28 -17.14 1.68
N PRO A 65 26.63 -17.10 1.61
CA PRO A 65 27.48 -17.95 2.44
C PRO A 65 27.28 -17.69 3.94
N GLU A 66 27.39 -18.72 4.78
CA GLU A 66 27.25 -18.58 6.25
C GLU A 66 28.23 -17.58 6.86
N SER A 67 29.41 -17.41 6.26
CA SER A 67 30.38 -16.40 6.68
C SER A 67 29.83 -14.98 6.68
N PHE A 68 28.83 -14.66 5.83
CA PHE A 68 28.17 -13.35 5.84
C PHE A 68 27.33 -13.13 7.10
N LEU A 69 26.75 -14.17 7.69
CA LEU A 69 26.00 -14.05 8.95
C LEU A 69 26.93 -13.67 10.10
N ASN A 70 28.12 -14.29 10.16
CA ASN A 70 29.14 -13.93 11.14
C ASN A 70 29.58 -12.46 10.97
N ARG A 71 29.71 -11.99 9.73
CA ARG A 71 30.04 -10.58 9.46
C ARG A 71 28.91 -9.61 9.80
N LEU A 72 27.66 -10.02 9.62
CA LEU A 72 26.51 -9.23 10.04
C LEU A 72 26.42 -9.11 11.57
N GLN A 73 26.84 -10.15 12.30
CA GLN A 73 27.00 -10.11 13.74
C GLN A 73 28.13 -9.16 14.17
N ASP A 74 29.29 -9.20 13.51
CA ASP A 74 30.40 -8.25 13.75
C ASP A 74 29.92 -6.80 13.55
N LEU A 75 29.17 -6.55 12.47
CA LEU A 75 28.61 -5.24 12.14
C LEU A 75 27.64 -4.74 13.22
N SER A 76 26.81 -5.62 13.76
CA SER A 76 25.91 -5.30 14.88
C SER A 76 26.68 -4.75 16.08
N SER A 77 27.85 -5.33 16.36
CA SER A 77 28.73 -4.88 17.44
C SER A 77 29.35 -3.51 17.16
N CYS A 78 29.59 -3.16 15.89
CA CYS A 78 30.05 -1.82 15.49
C CYS A 78 28.97 -0.76 15.74
N PHE A 79 27.71 -1.03 15.38
CA PHE A 79 26.61 -0.09 15.62
C PHE A 79 26.43 0.24 17.10
N LEU A 80 26.61 -0.75 17.99
CA LEU A 80 26.48 -0.54 19.44
C LEU A 80 27.58 0.36 20.00
N LYS A 81 28.81 0.25 19.49
CA LYS A 81 29.95 1.04 19.98
C LYS A 81 29.80 2.53 19.68
N ASP A 82 29.33 2.85 18.48
CA ASP A 82 29.22 4.22 17.97
C ASP A 82 27.75 4.66 17.80
N ILE A 83 26.86 4.16 18.67
CA ILE A 83 25.40 4.27 18.50
C ILE A 83 24.91 5.72 18.33
N ALA A 84 25.55 6.67 19.02
CA ALA A 84 25.27 8.10 18.91
C ALA A 84 25.42 8.62 17.47
N VAL A 85 26.48 8.19 16.78
CA VAL A 85 26.78 8.59 15.39
C VAL A 85 25.73 8.01 14.45
N PHE A 86 25.41 6.72 14.62
CA PHE A 86 24.39 6.05 13.80
C PHE A 86 22.97 6.56 14.04
N ILE A 87 22.71 7.25 15.15
CA ILE A 87 21.41 7.88 15.40
C ILE A 87 21.33 9.29 14.81
N THR A 88 22.41 10.07 14.93
CA THR A 88 22.39 11.52 14.67
C THR A 88 22.86 11.90 13.26
N ASP A 89 23.80 11.16 12.67
CA ASP A 89 24.26 11.41 11.31
C ASP A 89 23.31 10.78 10.28
N LYS A 90 22.95 11.55 9.25
CA LYS A 90 21.95 11.15 8.25
C LYS A 90 22.36 9.91 7.45
N ILE A 91 23.63 9.81 7.06
CA ILE A 91 24.13 8.71 6.22
C ILE A 91 24.26 7.45 7.08
N SER A 92 24.82 7.61 8.28
CA SER A 92 25.01 6.54 9.24
C SER A 92 23.67 5.98 9.74
N SER A 93 22.67 6.84 10.01
CA SER A 93 21.30 6.43 10.34
C SER A 93 20.65 5.58 9.25
N PHE A 94 20.87 5.93 7.98
CA PHE A 94 20.41 5.10 6.88
C PHE A 94 21.08 3.70 6.88
N CYS A 95 22.39 3.64 7.15
CA CYS A 95 23.10 2.37 7.29
C CYS A 95 22.50 1.49 8.40
N LEU A 96 22.16 2.08 9.55
CA LEU A 96 21.54 1.36 10.66
C LEU A 96 20.11 0.90 10.32
N GLN A 97 19.32 1.74 9.64
CA GLN A 97 17.98 1.39 9.16
C GLN A 97 17.99 0.12 8.28
N VAL A 98 18.90 0.06 7.30
CA VAL A 98 19.05 -1.10 6.42
C VAL A 98 19.51 -2.33 7.21
N ALA A 99 20.46 -2.16 8.14
CA ALA A 99 20.93 -3.26 8.96
C ALA A 99 19.82 -3.86 9.81
N LEU A 100 18.96 -3.04 10.43
CA LEU A 100 17.81 -3.51 11.21
C LEU A 100 16.85 -4.38 10.37
N GLN A 101 16.55 -3.99 9.14
CA GLN A 101 15.69 -4.78 8.24
C GLN A 101 16.29 -6.16 7.93
N ILE A 102 17.60 -6.23 7.70
CA ILE A 102 18.29 -7.49 7.40
C ILE A 102 18.39 -8.35 8.66
N LEU A 103 18.79 -7.75 9.78
CA LEU A 103 18.91 -8.41 11.08
C LEU A 103 17.56 -9.00 11.52
N HIS A 104 16.46 -8.27 11.37
CA HIS A 104 15.13 -8.77 11.71
C HIS A 104 14.80 -10.10 11.01
N ARG A 105 15.20 -10.24 9.73
CA ARG A 105 14.94 -11.45 8.93
C ARG A 105 15.93 -12.58 9.16
N LYS A 106 17.20 -12.27 9.44
CA LYS A 106 18.29 -13.26 9.47
C LYS A 106 18.82 -13.57 10.86
N LEU A 107 18.81 -12.59 11.76
CA LEU A 107 19.39 -12.64 13.11
C LEU A 107 18.50 -11.85 14.11
N PRO A 108 17.25 -12.30 14.36
CA PRO A 108 16.25 -11.52 15.12
C PRO A 108 16.69 -11.18 16.55
N GLN A 109 17.46 -12.06 17.20
CA GLN A 109 18.02 -11.80 18.54
C GLN A 109 18.96 -10.58 18.56
N PHE A 110 19.82 -10.45 17.54
CA PHE A 110 20.71 -9.30 17.39
C PHE A 110 19.93 -8.03 17.03
N CYS A 111 18.89 -8.15 16.20
CA CYS A 111 17.98 -7.05 15.91
C CYS A 111 17.32 -6.51 17.19
N SER A 112 16.77 -7.40 18.00
CA SER A 112 16.11 -7.04 19.27
C SER A 112 17.08 -6.35 20.23
N HIS A 113 18.30 -6.88 20.38
CA HIS A 113 19.34 -6.25 21.19
C HIS A 113 19.70 -4.85 20.70
N LEU A 114 19.90 -4.67 19.39
CA LEU A 114 20.23 -3.38 18.79
C LEU A 114 19.09 -2.37 18.91
N CYS A 115 17.83 -2.79 18.71
CA CYS A 115 16.66 -1.94 18.94
C CYS A 115 16.59 -1.47 20.40
N ASN A 116 16.81 -2.37 21.36
CA ASN A 116 16.81 -2.02 22.78
C ASN A 116 17.93 -1.02 23.12
N ALA A 117 19.11 -1.17 22.52
CA ALA A 117 20.20 -0.23 22.69
C ALA A 117 19.86 1.16 22.10
N VAL A 118 19.24 1.21 20.91
CA VAL A 118 18.81 2.47 20.28
C VAL A 118 17.77 3.18 21.14
N ILE A 119 16.72 2.46 21.56
CA ILE A 119 15.66 3.01 22.43
C ILE A 119 16.27 3.49 23.76
N GLY A 120 17.10 2.66 24.39
CA GLY A 120 17.75 3.00 25.66
C GLY A 120 18.65 4.23 25.57
N TYR A 121 19.43 4.34 24.49
CA TYR A 121 20.27 5.53 24.25
C TYR A 121 19.40 6.78 24.12
N LEU A 122 18.38 6.75 23.24
CA LEU A 122 17.50 7.90 22.99
C LEU A 122 16.74 8.33 24.25
N SER A 123 16.21 7.37 25.02
CA SER A 123 15.49 7.68 26.26
C SER A 123 16.39 8.33 27.33
N ASN A 124 17.70 8.03 27.32
CA ASN A 124 18.66 8.62 28.26
C ASN A 124 19.18 9.99 27.83
N CYS A 125 19.07 10.37 26.55
CA CYS A 125 19.57 11.66 26.06
C CYS A 125 18.83 12.88 26.63
N ASN A 126 17.61 12.71 27.15
CA ASN A 126 16.81 13.83 27.66
C ASN A 126 16.00 13.47 28.92
N SER A 127 16.63 12.80 29.88
CA SER A 127 16.02 12.33 31.12
C SER A 127 15.56 13.42 32.11
N SER A 128 15.71 14.70 31.75
CA SER A 128 15.35 15.86 32.57
C SER A 128 14.14 16.68 32.05
N ALA A 129 13.58 16.31 30.89
CA ALA A 129 12.42 17.00 30.33
C ALA A 129 11.11 16.48 30.93
N ASP A 130 10.14 17.37 31.16
CA ASP A 130 8.77 16.99 31.51
C ASP A 130 8.13 16.27 30.31
N GLY A 131 8.02 14.94 30.40
CA GLY A 131 7.41 14.08 29.39
C GLY A 131 8.33 12.99 28.85
N SER A 132 7.84 12.23 27.86
CA SER A 132 8.62 11.14 27.27
C SER A 132 9.83 11.69 26.49
N PRO A 133 11.08 11.29 26.83
CA PRO A 133 12.29 11.76 26.17
C PRO A 133 12.34 11.38 24.68
N LEU A 134 11.62 10.31 24.29
CA LEU A 134 11.56 9.83 22.92
C LEU A 134 10.79 10.77 21.98
N LEU A 135 9.87 11.60 22.51
CA LEU A 135 9.03 12.49 21.72
C LEU A 135 9.84 13.52 20.92
N LEU A 136 10.97 13.99 21.47
CA LEU A 136 11.88 14.90 20.76
C LEU A 136 12.41 14.24 19.48
N PHE A 137 12.82 12.98 19.59
CA PHE A 137 13.43 12.22 18.49
C PHE A 137 12.42 11.74 17.45
N LEU A 138 11.16 11.53 17.84
CA LEU A 138 10.06 11.29 16.90
C LEU A 138 9.74 12.52 16.04
N ARG A 139 10.13 13.72 16.48
CA ARG A 139 9.93 14.98 15.77
C ARG A 139 11.15 15.43 14.96
N ASP A 140 12.31 14.82 15.18
CA ASP A 140 13.55 15.12 14.43
C ASP A 140 13.58 14.40 13.07
N GLN A 141 14.14 15.07 12.06
CA GLN A 141 14.13 14.60 10.67
C GLN A 141 14.96 13.31 10.44
N THR A 142 16.01 13.08 11.23
CA THR A 142 16.94 11.96 11.06
C THR A 142 16.56 10.80 11.97
N SER A 143 16.37 11.06 13.27
CA SER A 143 16.04 10.00 14.21
C SER A 143 14.63 9.45 14.03
N SER A 144 13.66 10.25 13.54
CA SER A 144 12.31 9.74 13.24
C SER A 144 12.35 8.62 12.20
N ARG A 145 13.19 8.72 11.17
CA ARG A 145 13.35 7.69 10.12
C ARG A 145 13.98 6.41 10.65
N LEU A 146 14.90 6.52 11.59
CA LEU A 146 15.43 5.36 12.29
C LEU A 146 14.36 4.71 13.18
N LEU A 147 13.61 5.51 13.94
CA LEU A 147 12.53 5.04 14.79
C LEU A 147 11.40 4.39 14.00
N GLU A 148 11.10 4.88 12.79
CA GLU A 148 10.22 4.20 11.83
C GLU A 148 10.63 2.74 11.60
N GLN A 149 11.92 2.49 11.36
CA GLN A 149 12.43 1.12 11.16
C GLN A 149 12.45 0.30 12.45
N VAL A 150 12.84 0.91 13.58
CA VAL A 150 12.80 0.25 14.89
C VAL A 150 11.39 -0.26 15.18
N LEU A 151 10.36 0.60 15.02
CA LEU A 151 8.97 0.24 15.27
C LEU A 151 8.50 -0.96 14.44
N LEU A 152 8.90 -1.04 13.16
CA LEU A 152 8.51 -2.13 12.27
C LEU A 152 9.15 -3.49 12.62
N VAL A 153 10.31 -3.49 13.28
CA VAL A 153 11.07 -4.72 13.57
C VAL A 153 11.03 -5.16 15.02
N LEU A 154 10.38 -4.38 15.90
CA LEU A 154 10.20 -4.71 17.30
C LEU A 154 9.28 -5.93 17.48
N GLU A 155 9.58 -6.74 18.49
CA GLU A 155 8.70 -7.83 18.91
C GLU A 155 7.44 -7.27 19.59
N PRO A 156 6.26 -7.91 19.45
CA PRO A 156 5.00 -7.36 19.95
C PRO A 156 5.00 -6.97 21.44
N PRO A 157 5.55 -7.77 22.38
CA PRO A 157 5.59 -7.37 23.80
C PRO A 157 6.45 -6.12 24.03
N ARG A 158 7.55 -5.98 23.28
CA ARG A 158 8.41 -4.81 23.40
C ARG A 158 7.75 -3.57 22.79
N LEU A 159 7.07 -3.72 21.66
CA LEU A 159 6.29 -2.64 21.05
C LEU A 159 5.20 -2.15 22.00
N GLN A 160 4.53 -3.05 22.71
CA GLN A 160 3.54 -2.70 23.72
C GLN A 160 4.16 -1.90 24.87
N SER A 161 5.27 -2.36 25.46
CA SER A 161 5.95 -1.58 26.51
C SER A 161 6.40 -0.19 26.03
N LEU A 162 6.90 -0.10 24.79
CA LEU A 162 7.31 1.18 24.20
C LEU A 162 6.11 2.12 24.04
N PHE A 163 4.96 1.59 23.63
CA PHE A 163 3.73 2.38 23.51
C PHE A 163 3.31 2.96 24.87
N GLU A 164 3.22 2.11 25.90
CA GLU A 164 2.83 2.48 27.26
C GLU A 164 3.79 3.53 27.86
N ASP A 165 5.09 3.36 27.65
CA ASP A 165 6.13 4.23 28.21
C ASP A 165 6.22 5.61 27.51
N HIS A 166 5.97 5.66 26.19
CA HIS A 166 6.39 6.81 25.37
C HIS A 166 5.34 7.41 24.44
N PHE A 167 4.32 6.65 24.02
CA PHE A 167 3.35 7.09 23.01
C PHE A 167 1.97 7.36 23.58
N GLN A 168 1.57 6.64 24.62
CA GLN A 168 0.25 6.76 25.21
C GLN A 168 -0.02 8.20 25.69
N GLY A 169 -1.17 8.75 25.27
CA GLY A 169 -1.57 10.13 25.54
C GLY A 169 -0.92 11.18 24.63
N GLN A 170 -0.14 10.77 23.62
CA GLN A 170 0.55 11.67 22.67
C GLN A 170 0.16 11.44 21.21
N LEU A 171 -0.63 10.41 20.89
CA LEU A 171 -0.90 9.98 19.51
C LEU A 171 -1.55 11.08 18.67
N GLN A 172 -2.50 11.84 19.23
CA GLN A 172 -3.14 12.95 18.50
C GLN A 172 -2.13 14.05 18.16
N THR A 173 -1.26 14.41 19.12
CA THR A 173 -0.16 15.38 18.91
C THR A 173 0.84 14.88 17.87
N LEU A 174 1.16 13.59 17.87
CA LEU A 174 2.06 12.98 16.89
C LEU A 174 1.41 12.93 15.51
N ALA A 175 0.11 12.60 15.43
CA ALA A 175 -0.66 12.56 14.20
C ALA A 175 -0.74 13.94 13.53
N ALA A 176 -0.80 15.02 14.32
CA ALA A 176 -0.82 16.39 13.82
C ALA A 176 0.57 16.95 13.44
N HIS A 177 1.66 16.27 13.81
CA HIS A 177 3.01 16.78 13.58
C HIS A 177 3.53 16.43 12.17
N PRO A 178 4.13 17.36 11.41
CA PRO A 178 4.57 17.13 10.02
C PRO A 178 5.66 16.06 9.88
N ILE A 179 6.42 15.77 10.95
CA ILE A 179 7.46 14.71 10.96
C ILE A 179 6.99 13.48 11.75
N ALA A 180 6.29 13.66 12.87
CA ALA A 180 6.06 12.56 13.81
C ALA A 180 4.88 11.68 13.40
N ASN A 181 4.06 12.15 12.45
CA ASN A 181 3.02 11.34 11.85
C ASN A 181 3.59 10.12 11.10
N PHE A 182 4.83 10.18 10.58
CA PHE A 182 5.43 9.05 9.86
C PHE A 182 5.84 7.90 10.79
N PRO A 183 6.58 8.11 11.89
CA PRO A 183 6.75 7.10 12.95
C PRO A 183 5.42 6.56 13.47
N LEU A 184 4.41 7.40 13.65
CA LEU A 184 3.09 6.93 14.09
C LEU A 184 2.45 5.97 13.07
N GLN A 185 2.56 6.24 11.76
CA GLN A 185 2.12 5.30 10.73
C GLN A 185 2.86 3.96 10.84
N ARG A 186 4.16 3.96 11.13
CA ARG A 186 4.94 2.72 11.32
C ARG A 186 4.57 1.97 12.60
N LEU A 187 4.30 2.68 13.69
CA LEU A 187 3.72 2.08 14.90
C LEU A 187 2.41 1.37 14.54
N LEU A 188 1.49 2.08 13.86
CA LEU A 188 0.21 1.53 13.43
C LEU A 188 0.39 0.35 12.47
N ASP A 189 1.38 0.36 11.58
CA ASP A 189 1.71 -0.77 10.69
C ASP A 189 2.22 -2.00 11.46
N ALA A 190 2.91 -1.79 12.58
CA ALA A 190 3.46 -2.85 13.43
C ALA A 190 2.44 -3.42 14.44
N VAL A 191 1.34 -2.71 14.73
CA VAL A 191 0.27 -3.21 15.61
C VAL A 191 -0.32 -4.52 15.04
N SER A 192 -0.21 -5.59 15.84
CA SER A 192 -0.63 -6.95 15.49
C SER A 192 -1.51 -7.63 16.53
N THR A 193 -1.73 -7.00 17.69
CA THR A 193 -2.50 -7.58 18.81
C THR A 193 -3.69 -6.69 19.18
N PRO A 194 -4.83 -7.28 19.59
CA PRO A 194 -5.99 -6.51 20.02
C PRO A 194 -5.71 -5.70 21.29
N GLU A 195 -4.84 -6.19 22.17
CA GLU A 195 -4.44 -5.52 23.42
C GLU A 195 -3.76 -4.17 23.15
N LEU A 196 -2.92 -4.09 22.10
CA LEU A 196 -2.27 -2.84 21.71
C LEU A 196 -3.18 -1.97 20.82
N LEU A 197 -3.96 -2.59 19.92
CA LEU A 197 -4.83 -1.83 19.03
C LEU A 197 -5.93 -1.07 19.78
N SER A 198 -6.49 -1.64 20.85
CA SER A 198 -7.59 -1.04 21.58
C SER A 198 -7.25 0.36 22.14
N PRO A 199 -6.21 0.56 22.97
CA PRO A 199 -5.87 1.88 23.48
C PRO A 199 -5.43 2.85 22.37
N VAL A 200 -4.73 2.36 21.34
CA VAL A 200 -4.34 3.18 20.18
C VAL A 200 -5.57 3.70 19.43
N PHE A 201 -6.57 2.85 19.24
CA PHE A 201 -7.81 3.20 18.56
C PHE A 201 -8.61 4.22 19.36
N GLU A 202 -8.80 4.00 20.66
CA GLU A 202 -9.53 4.91 21.54
C GLU A 202 -8.92 6.33 21.53
N GLU A 203 -7.59 6.42 21.56
CA GLU A 203 -6.92 7.71 21.58
C GLU A 203 -6.96 8.44 20.23
N LEU A 204 -6.84 7.74 19.09
CA LEU A 204 -6.84 8.36 17.76
C LEU A 204 -8.25 8.63 17.21
N SER A 205 -9.25 7.83 17.58
CA SER A 205 -10.60 7.88 17.02
C SER A 205 -11.25 9.27 17.02
N PRO A 206 -11.11 10.13 18.05
CA PRO A 206 -11.76 11.44 18.07
C PRO A 206 -11.13 12.46 17.12
N SER A 207 -9.94 12.16 16.59
CA SER A 207 -9.12 13.10 15.82
C SER A 207 -9.04 12.79 14.33
N LEU A 208 -9.70 11.73 13.83
CA LEU A 208 -9.51 11.25 12.46
C LEU A 208 -9.82 12.31 11.40
N GLU A 209 -10.91 13.06 11.58
CA GLU A 209 -11.28 14.15 10.66
C GLU A 209 -10.26 15.27 10.68
N ALA A 210 -9.82 15.72 11.86
CA ALA A 210 -8.80 16.75 12.02
C ALA A 210 -7.47 16.33 11.37
N VAL A 211 -7.07 15.06 11.52
CA VAL A 211 -5.86 14.49 10.92
C VAL A 211 -5.95 14.45 9.40
N LEU A 212 -7.12 14.13 8.84
CA LEU A 212 -7.38 14.22 7.39
C LEU A 212 -7.27 15.66 6.89
N ALA A 213 -7.93 16.60 7.59
CA ALA A 213 -7.93 18.02 7.25
C ALA A 213 -6.52 18.66 7.32
N GLN A 214 -5.67 18.18 8.23
CA GLN A 214 -4.27 18.59 8.36
C GLN A 214 -3.36 18.03 7.26
N GLY A 215 -3.87 17.19 6.36
CA GLY A 215 -3.09 16.61 5.27
C GLY A 215 -2.25 15.41 5.69
N HIS A 216 -2.64 14.70 6.76
CA HIS A 216 -1.96 13.48 7.23
C HIS A 216 -2.83 12.20 7.06
N PRO A 217 -3.45 11.95 5.89
CA PRO A 217 -4.33 10.80 5.68
C PRO A 217 -3.64 9.45 5.88
N GLY A 218 -2.30 9.40 5.75
CA GLY A 218 -1.51 8.19 6.00
C GLY A 218 -1.72 7.60 7.40
N VAL A 219 -1.91 8.43 8.43
CA VAL A 219 -2.19 7.97 9.80
C VAL A 219 -3.52 7.23 9.86
N VAL A 220 -4.57 7.81 9.28
CA VAL A 220 -5.90 7.20 9.24
C VAL A 220 -5.89 5.88 8.46
N ILE A 221 -5.18 5.84 7.33
CA ILE A 221 -5.07 4.63 6.50
C ILE A 221 -4.28 3.53 7.22
N ALA A 222 -3.21 3.88 7.93
CA ALA A 222 -2.45 2.93 8.75
C ALA A 222 -3.31 2.36 9.89
N LEU A 223 -4.15 3.19 10.53
CA LEU A 223 -5.11 2.74 11.55
C LEU A 223 -6.14 1.76 10.97
N VAL A 224 -6.74 2.09 9.82
CA VAL A 224 -7.65 1.18 9.09
C VAL A 224 -6.94 -0.12 8.70
N GLY A 225 -5.65 -0.02 8.32
CA GLY A 225 -4.77 -1.16 8.07
C GLY A 225 -4.58 -2.03 9.30
N ALA A 226 -4.40 -1.44 10.49
CA ALA A 226 -4.32 -2.16 11.76
C ALA A 226 -5.64 -2.86 12.09
N CYS A 227 -6.78 -2.19 11.98
CA CYS A 227 -8.11 -2.80 12.15
C CYS A 227 -8.34 -3.98 11.20
N ARG A 228 -7.84 -3.89 9.96
CA ARG A 228 -7.86 -5.02 9.01
C ARG A 228 -6.99 -6.18 9.51
N ARG A 229 -5.73 -5.91 9.87
CA ARG A 229 -4.75 -6.95 10.23
C ARG A 229 -5.14 -7.68 11.51
N VAL A 230 -5.56 -6.95 12.54
CA VAL A 230 -5.94 -7.51 13.84
C VAL A 230 -7.35 -8.10 13.83
N GLY A 231 -8.25 -7.56 13.00
CA GLY A 231 -9.63 -8.04 12.91
C GLY A 231 -10.61 -7.40 13.90
N THR A 232 -10.20 -6.34 14.61
CA THR A 232 -11.04 -5.60 15.57
C THR A 232 -11.28 -4.15 15.14
N HIS A 233 -12.27 -3.49 15.74
CA HIS A 233 -12.69 -2.10 15.44
C HIS A 233 -13.12 -1.80 13.99
N GLN A 234 -13.31 -2.82 13.14
CA GLN A 234 -13.61 -2.63 11.71
C GLN A 234 -14.92 -1.86 11.45
N ALA A 235 -15.97 -2.15 12.21
CA ALA A 235 -17.25 -1.44 12.06
C ALA A 235 -17.16 -0.01 12.59
N GLN A 236 -16.50 0.17 13.73
CA GLN A 236 -16.30 1.47 14.38
C GLN A 236 -15.48 2.41 13.49
N VAL A 237 -14.35 1.95 12.95
CA VAL A 237 -13.52 2.79 12.07
C VAL A 237 -14.24 3.14 10.78
N LEU A 238 -15.07 2.25 10.23
CA LEU A 238 -15.89 2.56 9.06
C LEU A 238 -16.91 3.65 9.40
N GLN A 239 -17.55 3.60 10.56
CA GLN A 239 -18.50 4.62 11.00
C GLN A 239 -17.82 5.99 11.14
N LEU A 240 -16.64 6.05 11.79
CA LEU A 240 -15.87 7.29 11.91
C LEU A 240 -15.42 7.85 10.57
N LEU A 241 -15.07 6.98 9.59
CA LEU A 241 -14.77 7.41 8.24
C LEU A 241 -16.01 7.98 7.53
N LEU A 242 -17.19 7.39 7.73
CA LEU A 242 -18.42 7.95 7.15
C LEU A 242 -18.69 9.35 7.73
N GLU A 243 -18.46 9.54 9.02
CA GLU A 243 -18.59 10.84 9.70
C GLU A 243 -17.57 11.85 9.16
N ALA A 244 -16.28 11.51 9.17
CA ALA A 244 -15.20 12.39 8.70
C ALA A 244 -15.27 12.77 7.21
N PHE A 245 -16.00 11.99 6.41
CA PHE A 245 -16.26 12.28 4.99
C PHE A 245 -17.66 12.85 4.72
N HIS A 246 -18.40 13.21 5.78
CA HIS A 246 -19.73 13.82 5.75
C HIS A 246 -20.78 12.97 5.01
N CYS A 247 -20.66 11.64 5.11
CA CYS A 247 -21.56 10.70 4.46
C CYS A 247 -22.18 9.64 5.40
N ALA A 248 -22.05 9.82 6.72
CA ALA A 248 -22.74 9.03 7.72
C ALA A 248 -24.24 9.30 7.72
N GLU A 249 -24.61 10.58 7.85
CA GLU A 249 -25.99 11.06 7.85
C GLU A 249 -26.23 12.15 6.79
N PRO A 250 -27.40 12.16 6.13
CA PRO A 250 -28.42 11.11 6.16
C PRO A 250 -27.88 9.79 5.56
N SER A 251 -28.40 8.66 6.04
CA SER A 251 -28.00 7.32 5.60
C SER A 251 -27.99 7.11 4.07
N SER A 252 -28.76 7.90 3.30
CA SER A 252 -28.70 7.87 1.84
C SER A 252 -27.33 8.26 1.27
N ARG A 253 -26.53 9.10 1.96
CA ARG A 253 -25.18 9.51 1.54
C ARG A 253 -24.17 8.38 1.58
N GLN A 254 -24.40 7.35 2.39
CA GLN A 254 -23.45 6.23 2.54
C GLN A 254 -23.21 5.48 1.22
N VAL A 255 -24.13 5.52 0.26
CA VAL A 255 -23.92 4.93 -1.08
C VAL A 255 -22.91 5.71 -1.93
N ALA A 256 -22.47 6.89 -1.48
CA ALA A 256 -21.42 7.69 -2.11
C ALA A 256 -20.05 7.53 -1.44
N CYS A 257 -19.89 6.73 -0.38
CA CYS A 257 -18.63 6.71 0.37
C CYS A 257 -17.40 6.28 -0.47
N ALA A 258 -17.57 5.38 -1.45
CA ALA A 258 -16.45 4.87 -2.25
C ALA A 258 -15.76 5.95 -3.11
N PRO A 259 -16.46 6.77 -3.92
CA PRO A 259 -15.82 7.88 -4.63
C PRO A 259 -15.22 8.93 -3.68
N LEU A 260 -15.83 9.19 -2.52
CA LEU A 260 -15.27 10.10 -1.51
C LEU A 260 -13.94 9.59 -0.95
N PHE A 261 -13.90 8.33 -0.52
CA PHE A 261 -12.68 7.69 -0.02
C PHE A 261 -11.61 7.57 -1.10
N ALA A 262 -11.98 7.23 -2.34
CA ALA A 262 -11.04 7.13 -3.47
C ALA A 262 -10.32 8.45 -3.74
N THR A 263 -11.04 9.57 -3.63
CA THR A 263 -10.54 10.92 -3.92
C THR A 263 -10.04 11.67 -2.69
N LEU A 264 -10.27 11.12 -1.49
CA LEU A 264 -10.01 11.79 -0.21
C LEU A 264 -10.70 13.16 -0.09
N MET A 265 -11.94 13.25 -0.56
CA MET A 265 -12.77 14.47 -0.51
C MET A 265 -14.02 14.24 0.33
N THR A 266 -14.39 15.21 1.16
CA THR A 266 -15.69 15.23 1.86
C THR A 266 -16.84 15.30 0.86
N TYR A 267 -18.04 14.93 1.30
CA TYR A 267 -19.23 14.87 0.45
C TYR A 267 -19.48 16.18 -0.31
N GLU A 268 -19.43 17.30 0.38
CA GLU A 268 -19.74 18.63 -0.15
C GLU A 268 -18.69 19.08 -1.17
N VAL A 269 -17.40 18.93 -0.82
CA VAL A 269 -16.29 19.22 -1.72
C VAL A 269 -16.36 18.36 -2.97
N TYR A 270 -16.61 17.05 -2.79
CA TYR A 270 -16.74 16.15 -3.92
C TYR A 270 -17.96 16.48 -4.77
N TYR A 271 -19.10 16.89 -4.23
CA TYR A 271 -20.26 17.19 -5.07
C TYR A 271 -20.40 18.67 -5.49
N GLY A 272 -19.49 19.54 -5.03
CA GLY A 272 -19.54 20.97 -5.33
C GLY A 272 -20.72 21.68 -4.64
N LEU A 273 -21.09 21.21 -3.45
CA LEU A 273 -22.16 21.80 -2.66
C LEU A 273 -21.60 22.92 -1.79
N VAL A 274 -22.41 23.95 -1.55
CA VAL A 274 -22.06 25.03 -0.62
C VAL A 274 -22.34 24.54 0.80
N GLU A 275 -21.32 24.57 1.66
CA GLU A 275 -21.49 24.34 3.09
C GLU A 275 -22.08 25.61 3.73
N GLU A 276 -23.31 25.52 4.23
CA GLU A 276 -23.92 26.55 5.07
C GLU A 276 -23.93 26.05 6.52
N GLU A 277 -23.21 26.75 7.41
CA GLU A 277 -23.13 26.39 8.83
C GLU A 277 -24.53 26.30 9.46
N GLY A 278 -24.79 25.19 10.16
CA GLY A 278 -26.06 24.94 10.86
C GLY A 278 -27.19 24.39 9.99
N THR A 279 -26.96 24.14 8.70
CA THR A 279 -27.93 23.45 7.84
C THR A 279 -27.85 21.93 8.01
N VAL A 280 -29.00 21.26 7.98
CA VAL A 280 -29.06 19.80 8.07
C VAL A 280 -28.50 19.21 6.78
N PRO A 281 -27.61 18.19 6.84
CA PRO A 281 -27.08 17.55 5.65
C PRO A 281 -28.18 17.06 4.69
N THR A 282 -28.10 17.48 3.43
CA THR A 282 -29.08 17.08 2.40
C THR A 282 -28.99 15.61 2.04
N GLU A 283 -30.13 15.01 1.65
CA GLU A 283 -30.19 13.66 1.09
C GLU A 283 -29.32 13.49 -0.16
N HIS A 284 -28.91 12.25 -0.44
CA HIS A 284 -28.08 11.94 -1.59
C HIS A 284 -28.81 12.08 -2.92
N GLN A 285 -28.27 12.94 -3.79
CA GLN A 285 -28.86 13.23 -5.09
C GLN A 285 -28.29 12.30 -6.18
N VAL A 286 -29.05 11.27 -6.53
CA VAL A 286 -28.64 10.24 -7.50
C VAL A 286 -28.36 10.82 -8.89
N GLU A 287 -29.13 11.80 -9.34
CA GLU A 287 -28.93 12.42 -10.66
C GLU A 287 -27.61 13.18 -10.74
N MET A 288 -27.27 13.97 -9.70
CA MET A 288 -25.98 14.63 -9.59
C MET A 288 -24.84 13.61 -9.52
N ALA A 289 -25.03 12.52 -8.76
CA ALA A 289 -24.01 11.48 -8.60
C ALA A 289 -23.72 10.70 -9.89
N THR A 290 -24.74 10.47 -10.72
CA THR A 290 -24.60 9.74 -11.99
C THR A 290 -24.04 10.61 -13.12
N THR A 291 -24.31 11.92 -13.10
CA THR A 291 -23.79 12.88 -14.09
C THR A 291 -22.35 13.31 -13.81
N ARG A 292 -21.94 13.34 -12.54
CA ARG A 292 -20.57 13.69 -12.15
C ARG A 292 -19.56 12.64 -12.59
N ALA A 293 -18.47 13.04 -13.26
CA ALA A 293 -17.35 12.14 -13.54
C ALA A 293 -16.62 11.73 -12.24
N LEU A 294 -16.02 10.54 -12.22
CA LEU A 294 -15.18 10.14 -11.07
C LEU A 294 -13.97 11.07 -10.97
N GLY A 295 -13.75 11.64 -9.77
CA GLY A 295 -12.57 12.46 -9.50
C GLY A 295 -11.25 11.67 -9.55
N GLU A 296 -10.12 12.38 -9.45
CA GLU A 296 -8.80 11.76 -9.47
C GLU A 296 -8.61 10.84 -8.26
N VAL A 297 -8.37 9.56 -8.53
CA VAL A 297 -8.17 8.54 -7.48
C VAL A 297 -6.77 8.70 -6.90
N SER A 298 -6.68 9.07 -5.63
CA SER A 298 -5.40 9.15 -4.94
C SER A 298 -4.87 7.75 -4.57
N VAL A 299 -3.55 7.61 -4.48
CA VAL A 299 -2.91 6.35 -4.04
C VAL A 299 -3.41 5.95 -2.64
N LEU A 300 -3.48 6.92 -1.74
CA LEU A 300 -3.91 6.75 -0.36
C LEU A 300 -5.41 6.41 -0.26
N GLY A 301 -6.26 7.06 -1.05
CA GLY A 301 -7.68 6.73 -1.15
C GLY A 301 -7.95 5.33 -1.74
N SER A 302 -7.15 4.92 -2.73
CA SER A 302 -7.19 3.53 -3.23
C SER A 302 -6.79 2.54 -2.13
N LEU A 303 -5.69 2.80 -1.40
CA LEU A 303 -5.23 1.93 -0.32
C LEU A 303 -6.28 1.81 0.79
N LEU A 304 -6.92 2.92 1.17
CA LEU A 304 -8.05 2.95 2.10
C LEU A 304 -9.14 1.96 1.67
N LEU A 305 -9.62 2.06 0.43
CA LEU A 305 -10.64 1.16 -0.11
C LEU A 305 -10.18 -0.30 -0.15
N GLN A 306 -8.91 -0.55 -0.48
CA GLN A 306 -8.34 -1.90 -0.46
C GLN A 306 -8.36 -2.53 0.93
N HIS A 307 -8.11 -1.76 1.99
CA HIS A 307 -8.24 -2.25 3.36
C HIS A 307 -9.71 -2.54 3.72
N LEU A 308 -10.61 -1.59 3.44
CA LEU A 308 -12.04 -1.72 3.76
C LEU A 308 -12.71 -2.90 3.02
N LEU A 309 -12.31 -3.17 1.77
CA LEU A 309 -12.79 -4.32 1.00
C LEU A 309 -12.33 -5.67 1.56
N ARG A 310 -11.31 -5.68 2.43
CA ARG A 310 -10.78 -6.87 3.13
C ARG A 310 -11.23 -6.96 4.58
N PHE A 311 -12.12 -6.07 5.04
CA PHE A 311 -12.83 -6.26 6.30
C PHE A 311 -13.74 -7.48 6.23
N SER A 312 -14.19 -7.95 7.39
CA SER A 312 -15.14 -9.06 7.51
C SER A 312 -16.49 -8.75 6.82
N THR A 313 -16.92 -7.49 6.83
CA THR A 313 -18.22 -7.05 6.29
C THR A 313 -18.08 -5.88 5.30
N PRO A 314 -17.53 -6.09 4.08
CA PRO A 314 -17.28 -5.02 3.10
C PRO A 314 -18.55 -4.53 2.37
N GLY A 315 -19.74 -4.89 2.88
CA GLY A 315 -21.01 -4.74 2.19
C GLY A 315 -21.36 -3.29 1.83
N LEU A 316 -21.05 -2.33 2.71
CA LEU A 316 -21.30 -0.91 2.46
C LEU A 316 -20.44 -0.39 1.31
N ILE A 317 -19.14 -0.68 1.33
CA ILE A 317 -18.20 -0.29 0.27
C ILE A 317 -18.61 -0.89 -1.07
N LEU A 318 -19.01 -2.17 -1.09
CA LEU A 318 -19.50 -2.83 -2.30
C LEU A 318 -20.80 -2.22 -2.84
N ARG A 319 -21.70 -1.76 -1.95
CA ARG A 319 -22.92 -1.04 -2.36
C ARG A 319 -22.56 0.30 -2.99
N SER A 320 -21.61 1.03 -2.41
CA SER A 320 -21.17 2.31 -2.97
C SER A 320 -20.40 2.15 -4.29
N LEU A 321 -19.51 1.17 -4.42
CA LEU A 321 -18.90 0.84 -5.71
C LEU A 321 -19.96 0.42 -6.75
N GLY A 322 -21.04 -0.24 -6.31
CA GLY A 322 -22.14 -0.68 -7.17
C GLY A 322 -23.13 0.43 -7.54
N SER A 323 -23.07 1.60 -6.91
CA SER A 323 -23.88 2.77 -7.28
C SER A 323 -23.20 3.62 -8.37
N LEU A 324 -21.89 3.43 -8.59
CA LEU A 324 -21.17 4.05 -9.69
C LEU A 324 -21.76 3.64 -11.05
N THR A 325 -21.72 4.56 -12.00
CA THR A 325 -22.05 4.27 -13.41
C THR A 325 -20.95 3.41 -14.05
N GLY A 326 -21.26 2.78 -15.18
CA GLY A 326 -20.27 2.02 -15.96
C GLY A 326 -19.05 2.85 -16.34
N ALA A 327 -19.24 4.13 -16.70
CA ALA A 327 -18.15 5.04 -17.04
C ALA A 327 -17.30 5.42 -15.83
N GLN A 328 -17.90 5.67 -14.66
CA GLN A 328 -17.17 5.92 -13.42
C GLN A 328 -16.35 4.70 -12.99
N LEU A 329 -16.95 3.50 -13.04
CA LEU A 329 -16.26 2.26 -12.68
C LEU A 329 -15.15 1.90 -13.68
N LEU A 330 -15.34 2.20 -14.96
CA LEU A 330 -14.28 2.13 -15.98
C LEU A 330 -13.13 3.07 -15.62
N THR A 331 -13.42 4.33 -15.28
CA THR A 331 -12.41 5.34 -14.89
C THR A 331 -11.60 4.85 -13.69
N LEU A 332 -12.27 4.29 -12.68
CA LEU A 332 -11.62 3.66 -11.52
C LEU A 332 -10.68 2.52 -11.96
N ALA A 333 -11.16 1.62 -12.82
CA ALA A 333 -10.39 0.46 -13.27
C ALA A 333 -9.21 0.79 -14.21
N GLN A 334 -9.26 1.94 -14.89
CA GLN A 334 -8.18 2.42 -15.77
C GLN A 334 -7.13 3.27 -15.03
N SER A 335 -7.45 3.75 -13.82
CA SER A 335 -6.52 4.51 -12.98
C SER A 335 -5.36 3.63 -12.48
N PRO A 336 -4.10 4.13 -12.45
CA PRO A 336 -2.97 3.43 -11.87
C PRO A 336 -3.19 3.02 -10.41
N ALA A 337 -3.78 3.90 -9.60
CA ALA A 337 -4.12 3.61 -8.22
C ALA A 337 -5.46 2.84 -8.14
N GLY A 338 -6.46 3.27 -8.92
CA GLY A 338 -7.82 2.75 -8.85
C GLY A 338 -7.97 1.28 -9.28
N SER A 339 -7.13 0.79 -10.20
CA SER A 339 -7.17 -0.61 -10.64
C SER A 339 -7.00 -1.60 -9.48
N HIS A 340 -6.22 -1.22 -8.46
CA HIS A 340 -6.00 -2.06 -7.28
C HIS A 340 -7.23 -2.18 -6.37
N VAL A 341 -8.20 -1.26 -6.46
CA VAL A 341 -9.50 -1.39 -5.79
C VAL A 341 -10.27 -2.56 -6.39
N LEU A 342 -10.24 -2.71 -7.72
CA LEU A 342 -10.88 -3.84 -8.41
C LEU A 342 -10.13 -5.16 -8.11
N ASP A 343 -8.80 -5.13 -8.05
CA ASP A 343 -8.02 -6.30 -7.60
C ASP A 343 -8.46 -6.74 -6.19
N ALA A 344 -8.66 -5.79 -5.26
CA ALA A 344 -9.15 -6.09 -3.92
C ALA A 344 -10.57 -6.69 -3.93
N VAL A 345 -11.50 -6.20 -4.75
CA VAL A 345 -12.82 -6.82 -4.93
C VAL A 345 -12.70 -8.27 -5.40
N LEU A 346 -11.82 -8.52 -6.37
CA LEU A 346 -11.65 -9.82 -7.01
C LEU A 346 -10.95 -10.85 -6.11
N THR A 347 -10.02 -10.40 -5.26
CA THR A 347 -9.15 -11.26 -4.43
C THR A 347 -9.57 -11.35 -2.96
N SER A 348 -10.36 -10.40 -2.45
CA SER A 348 -10.75 -10.40 -1.03
C SER A 348 -11.64 -11.60 -0.67
N PRO A 349 -11.30 -12.37 0.40
CA PRO A 349 -12.08 -13.55 0.81
C PRO A 349 -13.49 -13.17 1.31
N SER A 350 -13.65 -11.98 1.89
CA SER A 350 -14.93 -11.49 2.42
C SER A 350 -15.93 -11.08 1.34
N VAL A 351 -15.49 -10.95 0.08
CA VAL A 351 -16.35 -10.59 -1.05
C VAL A 351 -16.86 -11.85 -1.74
N THR A 352 -18.15 -12.15 -1.57
CA THR A 352 -18.77 -13.34 -2.16
C THR A 352 -18.82 -13.27 -3.70
N ARG A 353 -18.85 -14.44 -4.36
CA ARG A 353 -19.03 -14.52 -5.84
C ARG A 353 -20.27 -13.77 -6.32
N LYS A 354 -21.36 -13.77 -5.54
CA LYS A 354 -22.60 -13.04 -5.85
C LYS A 354 -22.38 -11.52 -5.84
N GLN A 355 -21.68 -11.00 -4.83
CA GLN A 355 -21.34 -9.58 -4.73
C GLN A 355 -20.42 -9.15 -5.88
N ARG A 356 -19.35 -9.92 -6.17
CA ARG A 356 -18.46 -9.65 -7.32
C ARG A 356 -19.25 -9.59 -8.62
N ARG A 357 -20.09 -10.59 -8.89
CA ARG A 357 -20.93 -10.62 -10.11
C ARG A 357 -21.86 -9.41 -10.20
N ARG A 358 -22.47 -8.99 -9.08
CA ARG A 358 -23.37 -7.83 -9.05
C ARG A 358 -22.62 -6.56 -9.45
N LEU A 359 -21.44 -6.32 -8.87
CA LEU A 359 -20.62 -5.14 -9.17
C LEU A 359 -20.09 -5.16 -10.60
N LEU A 360 -19.52 -6.29 -11.04
CA LEU A 360 -18.91 -6.39 -12.37
C LEU A 360 -19.92 -6.29 -13.52
N LYS A 361 -21.22 -6.50 -13.25
CA LYS A 361 -22.28 -6.26 -14.25
C LYS A 361 -22.34 -4.79 -14.68
N THR A 362 -21.94 -3.85 -13.83
CA THR A 362 -21.89 -2.42 -14.12
C THR A 362 -20.87 -2.07 -15.23
N LEU A 363 -19.85 -2.92 -15.44
CA LEU A 363 -18.86 -2.76 -16.51
C LEU A 363 -19.34 -3.26 -17.88
N LYS A 364 -20.54 -3.85 -17.98
CA LYS A 364 -21.09 -4.26 -19.27
C LYS A 364 -21.22 -3.05 -20.20
N GLY A 365 -20.76 -3.17 -21.43
CA GLY A 365 -20.66 -2.09 -22.41
C GLY A 365 -19.34 -1.32 -22.36
N GLN A 366 -18.45 -1.61 -21.41
CA GLN A 366 -17.18 -0.92 -21.20
C GLN A 366 -15.94 -1.82 -21.43
N TYR A 367 -16.10 -3.11 -21.77
CA TYR A 367 -15.00 -4.07 -21.83
C TYR A 367 -13.97 -3.75 -22.92
N VAL A 368 -14.37 -3.18 -24.06
CA VAL A 368 -13.42 -2.75 -25.11
C VAL A 368 -12.54 -1.61 -24.61
N ALA A 369 -13.13 -0.56 -24.03
CA ALA A 369 -12.37 0.55 -23.46
C ALA A 369 -11.45 0.08 -22.32
N LEU A 370 -11.94 -0.86 -21.50
CA LEU A 370 -11.14 -1.46 -20.45
C LEU A 370 -9.94 -2.25 -21.02
N ALA A 371 -10.16 -3.05 -22.08
CA ALA A 371 -9.12 -3.82 -22.75
C ALA A 371 -8.04 -2.95 -23.41
N CYS A 372 -8.42 -1.79 -23.96
CA CYS A 372 -7.51 -0.85 -24.63
C CYS A 372 -6.75 0.09 -23.66
N SER A 373 -6.69 -0.25 -22.37
CA SER A 373 -6.02 0.57 -21.36
C SER A 373 -4.88 -0.20 -20.69
N ARG A 374 -3.80 0.50 -20.32
CA ARG A 374 -2.65 -0.05 -19.61
C ARG A 374 -3.04 -0.79 -18.32
N HIS A 375 -3.84 -0.15 -17.46
CA HIS A 375 -4.27 -0.72 -16.18
C HIS A 375 -5.55 -1.55 -16.35
N GLY A 376 -6.52 -1.00 -17.08
CA GLY A 376 -7.78 -1.68 -17.41
C GLY A 376 -7.61 -3.08 -18.02
N SER A 377 -6.65 -3.29 -18.92
CA SER A 377 -6.42 -4.62 -19.53
C SER A 377 -6.07 -5.68 -18.48
N ARG A 378 -5.33 -5.31 -17.44
CA ARG A 378 -4.99 -6.20 -16.32
C ARG A 378 -6.18 -6.47 -15.43
N VAL A 379 -7.01 -5.46 -15.17
CA VAL A 379 -8.29 -5.65 -14.47
C VAL A 379 -9.20 -6.60 -15.25
N LEU A 380 -9.29 -6.46 -16.57
CA LEU A 380 -10.08 -7.35 -17.41
C LEU A 380 -9.54 -8.78 -17.44
N ASP A 381 -8.23 -8.96 -17.50
CA ASP A 381 -7.59 -10.29 -17.38
C ASP A 381 -7.92 -10.94 -16.01
N ALA A 382 -7.91 -10.16 -14.93
CA ALA A 382 -8.28 -10.64 -13.61
C ALA A 382 -9.76 -11.02 -13.52
N ILE A 383 -10.66 -10.19 -14.06
CA ILE A 383 -12.10 -10.49 -14.18
C ILE A 383 -12.31 -11.78 -14.99
N TRP A 384 -11.66 -11.89 -16.15
CA TRP A 384 -11.70 -13.06 -17.02
C TRP A 384 -11.27 -14.34 -16.29
N GLY A 385 -10.20 -14.20 -15.51
CA GLY A 385 -9.63 -15.26 -14.71
C GLY A 385 -10.61 -15.87 -13.70
N GLY A 386 -11.41 -15.04 -13.04
CA GLY A 386 -12.43 -15.46 -12.07
C GLY A 386 -13.82 -15.73 -12.68
N ALA A 387 -14.06 -15.38 -13.94
CA ALA A 387 -15.37 -15.46 -14.57
C ALA A 387 -15.84 -16.89 -14.84
N ALA A 388 -17.14 -17.14 -14.59
CA ALA A 388 -17.82 -18.34 -15.07
C ALA A 388 -18.04 -18.29 -16.60
N LEU A 389 -18.29 -19.45 -17.22
CA LEU A 389 -18.44 -19.56 -18.68
C LEU A 389 -19.47 -18.58 -19.27
N GLY A 390 -20.61 -18.36 -18.59
CA GLY A 390 -21.62 -17.39 -19.03
C GLY A 390 -21.08 -15.96 -19.11
N ALA A 391 -20.40 -15.48 -18.06
CA ALA A 391 -19.79 -14.16 -18.05
C ALA A 391 -18.65 -14.06 -19.09
N ARG A 392 -17.88 -15.13 -19.30
CA ARG A 392 -16.87 -15.19 -20.35
C ARG A 392 -17.48 -15.03 -21.75
N LYS A 393 -18.64 -15.65 -22.01
CA LYS A 393 -19.37 -15.48 -23.29
C LYS A 393 -19.83 -14.03 -23.48
N GLU A 394 -20.34 -13.38 -22.44
CA GLU A 394 -20.77 -11.97 -22.48
C GLU A 394 -19.60 -11.03 -22.78
N ILE A 395 -18.48 -11.18 -22.06
CA ILE A 395 -17.26 -10.39 -22.29
C ILE A 395 -16.73 -10.62 -23.72
N ALA A 396 -16.61 -11.87 -24.16
CA ALA A 396 -16.10 -12.19 -25.49
C ALA A 396 -17.01 -11.69 -26.62
N ALA A 397 -18.33 -11.69 -26.41
CA ALA A 397 -19.28 -11.12 -27.37
C ALA A 397 -19.05 -9.62 -27.56
N GLU A 398 -18.97 -8.87 -26.47
CA GLU A 398 -18.75 -7.41 -26.51
C GLU A 398 -17.38 -7.04 -27.12
N LEU A 399 -16.32 -7.75 -26.73
CA LEU A 399 -14.99 -7.55 -27.34
C LEU A 399 -15.01 -7.86 -28.85
N GLY A 400 -15.80 -8.85 -29.26
CA GLY A 400 -15.93 -9.28 -30.66
C GLY A 400 -16.50 -8.21 -31.57
N GLU A 401 -17.41 -7.36 -31.07
CA GLU A 401 -18.03 -6.27 -31.84
C GLU A 401 -16.99 -5.27 -32.36
N ARG A 402 -15.90 -5.07 -31.62
CA ARG A 402 -14.81 -4.13 -31.96
C ARG A 402 -13.44 -4.83 -32.08
N ASN A 403 -13.42 -6.06 -32.60
CA ASN A 403 -12.19 -6.86 -32.73
C ASN A 403 -11.06 -6.15 -33.51
N GLN A 404 -11.39 -5.35 -34.54
CA GLN A 404 -10.38 -4.61 -35.31
C GLN A 404 -9.69 -3.50 -34.52
N GLU A 405 -10.41 -2.88 -33.57
CA GLU A 405 -9.85 -1.89 -32.64
C GLU A 405 -8.89 -2.59 -31.69
N LEU A 406 -9.33 -3.70 -31.07
CA LEU A 406 -8.53 -4.46 -30.11
C LEU A 406 -7.21 -4.97 -30.69
N ILE A 407 -7.21 -5.53 -31.90
CA ILE A 407 -6.00 -6.08 -32.51
C ILE A 407 -4.94 -4.99 -32.79
N LYS A 408 -5.38 -3.76 -33.05
CA LYS A 408 -4.49 -2.63 -33.32
C LYS A 408 -4.01 -1.94 -32.04
N ASP A 409 -4.69 -2.16 -30.92
CA ASP A 409 -4.35 -1.53 -29.65
C ASP A 409 -3.16 -2.22 -28.94
N PRO A 410 -2.21 -1.45 -28.36
CA PRO A 410 -1.04 -2.00 -27.66
C PRO A 410 -1.38 -2.93 -26.48
N PHE A 411 -2.53 -2.78 -25.85
CA PHE A 411 -2.98 -3.62 -24.73
C PHE A 411 -4.09 -4.57 -25.16
N GLY A 412 -5.02 -4.10 -25.99
CA GLY A 412 -6.18 -4.84 -26.46
C GLY A 412 -5.82 -6.12 -27.19
N HIS A 413 -4.72 -6.14 -27.96
CA HIS A 413 -4.32 -7.35 -28.70
C HIS A 413 -3.90 -8.49 -27.75
N HIS A 414 -3.31 -8.17 -26.59
CA HIS A 414 -3.01 -9.16 -25.55
C HIS A 414 -4.29 -9.72 -24.94
N VAL A 415 -5.27 -8.87 -24.64
CA VAL A 415 -6.59 -9.30 -24.13
C VAL A 415 -7.29 -10.20 -25.16
N ALA A 416 -7.34 -9.79 -26.43
CA ALA A 416 -7.95 -10.57 -27.52
C ALA A 416 -7.32 -11.98 -27.64
N ARG A 417 -6.00 -12.07 -27.46
CA ARG A 417 -5.28 -13.35 -27.41
C ARG A 417 -5.67 -14.17 -26.17
N ASN A 418 -5.68 -13.55 -24.98
CA ASN A 418 -5.97 -14.23 -23.71
C ASN A 418 -7.40 -14.81 -23.67
N VAL A 419 -8.37 -14.11 -24.25
CA VAL A 419 -9.76 -14.59 -24.36
C VAL A 419 -10.00 -15.50 -25.56
N ALA A 420 -8.97 -15.76 -26.39
CA ALA A 420 -9.06 -16.52 -27.63
C ALA A 420 -10.16 -16.00 -28.59
N LEU A 421 -10.21 -14.68 -28.77
CA LEU A 421 -11.32 -13.97 -29.45
C LEU A 421 -11.53 -14.44 -30.90
N THR A 422 -10.45 -14.71 -31.64
CA THR A 422 -10.52 -15.24 -33.01
C THR A 422 -11.28 -16.58 -33.07
N THR A 423 -11.03 -17.47 -32.11
CA THR A 423 -11.73 -18.76 -32.02
C THR A 423 -13.18 -18.55 -31.61
N PHE A 424 -13.47 -17.63 -30.69
CA PHE A 424 -14.84 -17.28 -30.33
C PHE A 424 -15.66 -16.81 -31.54
N LEU A 425 -15.09 -15.94 -32.38
CA LEU A 425 -15.77 -15.39 -33.56
C LEU A 425 -15.96 -16.42 -34.69
N LYS A 426 -15.00 -17.32 -34.91
CA LYS A 426 -15.03 -18.28 -36.03
C LYS A 426 -15.59 -19.66 -35.67
N ARG A 427 -15.41 -20.10 -34.43
CA ARG A 427 -15.66 -21.48 -33.96
C ARG A 427 -16.17 -21.46 -32.52
N ARG A 428 -17.40 -20.96 -32.34
CA ARG A 428 -17.98 -20.70 -31.02
C ARG A 428 -18.07 -21.95 -30.15
N GLU A 429 -18.53 -23.09 -30.69
CA GLU A 429 -18.63 -24.34 -29.93
C GLU A 429 -17.27 -24.84 -29.41
N ALA A 430 -16.24 -24.83 -30.28
CA ALA A 430 -14.89 -25.24 -29.90
C ALA A 430 -14.31 -24.33 -28.81
N TRP A 431 -14.59 -23.02 -28.90
CA TRP A 431 -14.21 -22.06 -27.88
C TRP A 431 -14.90 -22.35 -26.53
N GLU A 432 -16.20 -22.67 -26.55
CA GLU A 432 -16.95 -22.98 -25.33
C GLU A 432 -16.43 -24.24 -24.63
N GLN A 433 -16.09 -25.28 -25.40
CA GLN A 433 -15.46 -26.50 -24.86
C GLN A 433 -14.10 -26.18 -24.22
N GLN A 434 -13.26 -25.41 -24.91
CA GLN A 434 -11.94 -24.99 -24.40
C GLN A 434 -12.07 -24.18 -23.11
N GLN A 435 -12.94 -23.15 -23.09
CA GLN A 435 -13.13 -22.29 -21.92
C GLN A 435 -13.81 -23.02 -20.76
N GLY A 436 -14.74 -23.94 -21.05
CA GLY A 436 -15.36 -24.81 -20.05
C GLY A 436 -14.33 -25.70 -19.35
N ALA A 437 -13.41 -26.30 -20.11
CA ALA A 437 -12.32 -27.10 -19.55
C ALA A 437 -11.37 -26.28 -18.66
N VAL A 438 -10.99 -25.07 -19.08
CA VAL A 438 -10.15 -24.15 -18.28
C VAL A 438 -10.85 -23.75 -16.97
N ALA A 439 -12.14 -23.43 -17.04
CA ALA A 439 -12.92 -23.08 -15.85
C ALA A 439 -13.04 -24.26 -14.87
N LYS A 440 -13.21 -25.49 -15.37
CA LYS A 440 -13.25 -26.71 -14.55
C LYS A 440 -11.90 -26.95 -13.85
N ARG A 441 -10.78 -26.86 -14.59
CA ARG A 441 -9.43 -27.03 -14.02
C ARG A 441 -9.13 -26.02 -12.92
N ARG A 442 -9.49 -24.73 -13.11
CA ARG A 442 -9.30 -23.70 -12.08
C ARG A 442 -10.13 -23.95 -10.82
N ARG A 443 -11.38 -24.43 -10.96
CA ARG A 443 -12.20 -24.79 -9.79
C ARG A 443 -11.56 -25.91 -8.96
N VAL A 444 -11.03 -26.93 -9.63
CA VAL A 444 -10.33 -28.04 -8.96
C VAL A 444 -9.05 -27.56 -8.28
N LEU A 445 -8.27 -26.69 -8.95
CA LEU A 445 -7.06 -26.13 -8.34
C LEU A 445 -7.38 -25.29 -7.10
N ASN A 446 -8.42 -24.45 -7.16
CA ASN A 446 -8.79 -23.61 -6.02
C ASN A 446 -9.32 -24.43 -4.85
N SER A 447 -10.04 -25.54 -5.08
CA SER A 447 -10.45 -26.42 -3.99
C SER A 447 -9.26 -27.12 -3.31
N ILE A 448 -8.15 -27.32 -4.02
CA ILE A 448 -6.92 -27.91 -3.46
C ILE A 448 -6.11 -26.88 -2.66
N LEU A 449 -6.20 -25.59 -2.99
CA LEU A 449 -5.48 -24.51 -2.32
C LEU A 449 -6.25 -23.90 -1.12
N GLU A 450 -7.54 -24.22 -1.00
CA GLU A 450 -8.40 -23.82 0.11
C GLU A 450 -8.49 -24.90 1.22
N ASP A 451 -7.90 -26.08 0.97
CA ASP A 451 -7.60 -27.16 1.95
C ASP A 451 -6.14 -27.05 2.43
#